data_AF-A0A098AP58-F1
#
_entry.id   AF-A0A098AP58-F1
#
_cell.length_a   1.000
_cell.length_b   1.000
_cell.length_c   1.000
_cell.angle_alpha   90.00
_cell.angle_beta   90.00
_cell.angle_gamma   90.00
#
_symmetry.space_group_name_H-M   'P 1'
#
loop_
_entity.id
_entity.type
_entity.pdbx_description
1 polymer ?
#
loop_
_entity_poly.entity_id
_entity_poly.type
_entity_poly.pdbx_seq_one_letter_code
_entity_poly.pdbx_strand_id
1 'polypeptide(L)'
;MSVSREMSEMEIRVLKMIMNCATFDLPIQANEIRIETGLSKRRLEEVIESLRVNFGHPIVAKKMKPNGYYLPRSEEERQAGLAPYRRQILTEQKNLAVVMNVDLEKYWGNSA
;
A
#
# COMPACT_ATOMS: atom_id res chain seq x y z
N MET A 1 14.97 -3.11 8.43
CA MET A 1 16.10 -3.29 7.49
C MET A 1 16.25 -1.99 6.72
N SER A 2 17.31 -1.22 6.95
CA SER A 2 17.64 -0.06 6.12
C SER A 2 18.42 -0.56 4.91
N VAL A 3 17.99 -0.25 3.70
CA VAL A 3 18.74 -0.63 2.50
C VAL A 3 19.98 0.25 2.39
N SER A 4 21.15 -0.35 2.14
CA SER A 4 22.45 0.34 2.00
C SER A 4 22.59 1.16 0.70
N ARG A 5 21.48 1.48 0.01
CA ARG A 5 21.48 2.21 -1.28
C ARG A 5 20.76 3.54 -1.14
N GLU A 6 21.12 4.48 -2.01
CA GLU A 6 20.40 5.75 -2.13
C GLU A 6 19.05 5.60 -2.85
N MET A 7 18.14 6.54 -2.61
CA MET A 7 16.87 6.61 -3.35
C MET A 7 17.16 6.88 -4.83
N SER A 8 16.47 6.15 -5.70
CA SER A 8 16.47 6.43 -7.13
C SER A 8 15.76 7.74 -7.45
N GLU A 9 16.06 8.33 -8.61
CA GLU A 9 15.38 9.54 -9.09
C GLU A 9 13.86 9.38 -9.13
N MET A 10 13.39 8.17 -9.47
CA MET A 10 11.97 7.85 -9.52
C MET A 10 11.33 7.83 -8.13
N GLU A 11 12.00 7.22 -7.13
CA GLU A 11 11.56 7.24 -5.73
C GLU A 11 11.49 8.67 -5.19
N ILE A 12 12.51 9.49 -5.47
CA ILE A 12 12.54 10.90 -5.09
C ILE A 12 11.40 11.68 -5.74
N ARG A 13 11.15 11.46 -7.04
CA ARG A 13 10.07 12.12 -7.78
C ARG A 13 8.71 11.79 -7.18
N VAL A 14 8.41 10.50 -6.96
CA VAL A 14 7.15 10.06 -6.34
C VAL A 14 7.00 10.64 -4.94
N LEU A 15 8.05 10.59 -4.11
CA LEU A 15 8.02 11.15 -2.76
C LEU A 15 7.72 12.66 -2.78
N LYS A 16 8.39 13.42 -3.64
CA LYS A 16 8.16 14.87 -3.77
C LYS A 16 6.74 15.19 -4.19
N MET A 17 6.15 14.43 -5.10
CA MET A 17 4.75 14.61 -5.50
C MET A 17 3.80 14.45 -4.32
N ILE A 18 3.96 13.39 -3.52
CA ILE A 18 3.08 13.15 -2.37
C ILE A 18 3.34 14.20 -1.28
N MET A 19 4.60 14.53 -1.00
CA MET A 19 4.96 15.48 0.05
C MET A 19 4.48 16.90 -0.23
N ASN A 20 4.55 17.35 -1.49
CA ASN A 20 4.25 18.73 -1.87
C ASN A 20 2.79 18.94 -2.28
N CYS A 21 2.11 17.90 -2.78
CA CYS A 21 0.79 18.05 -3.38
C CYS A 21 -0.32 17.30 -2.63
N ALA A 22 -0.01 16.51 -1.59
CA ALA A 22 -1.00 15.70 -0.89
C ALA A 22 -1.14 16.03 0.60
N THR A 23 -2.39 16.01 1.07
CA THR A 23 -2.76 16.07 2.49
C THR A 23 -3.78 14.98 2.82
N PHE A 24 -4.15 14.83 4.09
CA PHE A 24 -5.20 13.89 4.50
C PHE A 24 -6.57 14.19 3.84
N ASP A 25 -6.89 15.48 3.71
CA ASP A 25 -8.13 15.96 3.11
C ASP A 25 -8.07 15.96 1.58
N LEU A 26 -6.90 16.19 1.00
CA LEU A 26 -6.69 16.17 -0.44
C LEU A 26 -5.51 15.24 -0.79
N PRO A 27 -5.68 13.92 -0.69
CA PRO A 27 -4.65 12.97 -1.03
C PRO A 27 -4.45 12.89 -2.55
N ILE A 28 -3.22 12.65 -2.99
CA ILE A 28 -2.89 12.54 -4.42
C ILE A 28 -3.31 11.17 -4.96
N GLN A 29 -4.00 11.15 -6.09
CA GLN A 29 -4.49 9.89 -6.65
C GLN A 29 -3.35 9.08 -7.27
N ALA A 30 -3.41 7.76 -7.14
CA ALA A 30 -2.45 6.86 -7.79
C ALA A 30 -2.42 7.06 -9.31
N ASN A 31 -3.55 7.40 -9.93
CA ASN A 31 -3.62 7.66 -11.36
C ASN A 31 -2.85 8.92 -11.76
N GLU A 32 -2.94 9.99 -10.97
CA GLU A 32 -2.20 11.24 -11.20
C GLU A 32 -0.70 11.01 -11.11
N ILE A 33 -0.22 10.31 -10.07
CA ILE A 33 1.20 9.95 -9.96
C ILE A 33 1.65 9.16 -11.19
N ARG A 34 0.86 8.20 -11.66
CA ARG A 34 1.22 7.38 -12.82
C ARG A 34 1.30 8.18 -14.12
N ILE A 35 0.38 9.12 -14.34
CA ILE A 35 0.41 9.98 -15.54
C ILE A 35 1.68 10.83 -15.54
N GLU A 36 2.01 11.45 -14.41
CA GLU A 36 3.17 12.34 -14.27
C GLU A 36 4.53 11.61 -14.29
N THR A 37 4.55 10.34 -13.88
CA THR A 37 5.79 9.54 -13.78
C THR A 37 5.96 8.52 -14.90
N GLY A 38 4.92 8.25 -15.70
CA GLY A 38 4.89 7.17 -16.68
C GLY A 38 4.87 5.76 -16.08
N LEU A 39 4.65 5.62 -14.77
CA LEU A 39 4.73 4.33 -14.10
C LEU A 39 3.50 3.44 -14.37
N SER A 40 3.76 2.13 -14.50
CA SER A 40 2.71 1.12 -14.40
C SER A 40 2.16 1.07 -12.97
N LYS A 41 0.94 0.55 -12.80
CA LYS A 41 0.33 0.40 -11.47
C LYS A 41 1.23 -0.41 -10.54
N ARG A 42 1.72 -1.56 -11.02
CA ARG A 42 2.63 -2.43 -10.27
C ARG A 42 3.90 -1.68 -9.85
N ARG A 43 4.51 -0.95 -10.78
CA ARG A 43 5.77 -0.24 -10.48
C ARG A 43 5.57 0.89 -9.47
N LEU A 44 4.44 1.60 -9.52
CA LEU A 44 4.11 2.59 -8.51
C LEU A 44 3.97 1.93 -7.12
N GLU A 45 3.27 0.80 -7.02
CA GLU A 45 3.10 0.08 -5.74
C GLU A 45 4.46 -0.36 -5.16
N GLU A 46 5.37 -0.90 -5.99
CA GLU A 46 6.74 -1.25 -5.59
C GLU A 46 7.54 -0.04 -5.10
N VAL A 47 7.42 1.11 -5.77
CA VAL A 47 8.08 2.35 -5.34
C VAL A 47 7.54 2.83 -3.99
N ILE A 48 6.23 2.80 -3.79
CA ILE A 48 5.61 3.19 -2.51
C ILE A 48 6.02 2.24 -1.38
N GLU A 49 6.07 0.94 -1.64
CA GLU A 49 6.55 -0.05 -0.67
C GLU A 49 8.01 0.19 -0.31
N SER A 50 8.87 0.43 -1.30
CA SER A 50 10.27 0.77 -1.10
C SER A 50 10.44 2.03 -0.24
N LEU A 51 9.71 3.10 -0.56
CA LEU A 51 9.70 4.34 0.23
C LEU A 51 9.33 4.11 1.70
N ARG A 52 8.42 3.18 1.99
CA ARG A 52 8.01 2.83 3.36
C ARG A 52 9.02 1.95 4.07
N VAL A 53 9.37 0.80 3.47
CA VAL A 53 10.11 -0.26 4.13
C VAL A 53 11.61 0.04 4.16
N ASN A 54 12.14 0.60 3.07
CA ASN A 54 13.57 0.80 2.89
C ASN A 54 14.02 2.19 3.37
N PHE A 55 13.17 3.21 3.22
CA PHE A 55 13.49 4.61 3.51
C PHE A 55 12.68 5.21 4.67
N GLY A 56 11.71 4.48 5.22
CA GLY A 56 10.98 4.90 6.41
C GLY A 56 10.00 6.05 6.21
N HIS A 57 9.61 6.38 4.98
CA HIS A 57 8.62 7.42 4.73
C HIS A 57 7.22 6.91 5.11
N PRO A 58 6.49 7.62 5.99
CA PRO A 58 5.21 7.17 6.53
C PRO A 58 4.05 7.37 5.53
N ILE A 59 4.21 6.93 4.28
CA ILE A 59 3.18 7.09 3.26
C ILE A 59 2.01 6.16 3.59
N VAL A 60 0.79 6.67 3.58
CA VAL A 60 -0.43 5.86 3.76
C VAL A 60 -1.41 6.09 2.61
N ALA A 61 -2.41 5.22 2.49
CA ALA A 61 -3.41 5.31 1.42
C ALA A 61 -4.83 5.41 1.99
N LYS A 62 -5.56 6.46 1.63
CA LYS A 62 -6.99 6.60 1.91
C LYS A 62 -7.79 5.86 0.85
N LYS A 63 -8.64 4.92 1.27
CA LYS A 63 -9.48 4.11 0.37
C LYS A 63 -10.82 4.77 0.04
N MET A 64 -11.34 5.61 0.93
CA MET A 64 -12.60 6.35 0.74
C MET A 64 -12.33 7.69 0.07
N LYS A 65 -13.31 8.24 -0.67
CA LYS A 65 -13.14 9.55 -1.29
C LYS A 65 -13.09 10.66 -0.22
N PRO A 66 -12.24 11.68 -0.41
CA PRO A 66 -11.17 11.75 -1.42
C PRO A 66 -10.07 10.71 -1.13
N ASN A 67 -9.69 9.93 -2.16
CA ASN A 67 -8.85 8.74 -2.04
C ASN A 67 -7.47 8.98 -2.67
N GLY A 68 -6.44 8.33 -2.16
CA GLY A 68 -5.08 8.52 -2.66
C GLY A 68 -4.02 8.35 -1.59
N TYR A 69 -2.80 8.74 -1.93
CA TYR A 69 -1.63 8.71 -1.05
C TYR A 69 -1.44 10.06 -0.36
N TYR A 70 -0.95 10.02 0.88
CA TYR A 70 -0.55 11.19 1.63
C TYR A 70 0.46 10.80 2.72
N LEU A 71 1.14 11.79 3.30
CA LEU A 71 1.94 11.63 4.51
C LEU A 71 1.10 12.14 5.70
N PRO A 72 0.81 11.30 6.71
CA PRO A 72 0.04 11.69 7.87
C PRO A 72 0.84 12.66 8.73
N ARG A 73 0.19 13.71 9.22
CA ARG A 73 0.76 14.74 10.09
C ARG A 73 0.33 14.59 11.55
N SER A 74 -0.70 13.78 11.81
CA SER A 74 -1.18 13.47 13.15
C SER A 74 -1.33 11.95 13.37
N GLU A 75 -1.51 11.55 14.63
CA GLU A 75 -1.74 10.16 14.99
C GLU A 75 -3.07 9.66 14.42
N GLU A 76 -4.10 10.51 14.43
CA GLU A 76 -5.42 10.20 13.92
C GLU A 76 -5.37 9.91 12.41
N GLU A 77 -4.67 10.75 11.65
CA GLU A 77 -4.45 10.55 10.22
C GLU A 77 -3.69 9.24 9.97
N ARG A 78 -2.65 8.96 10.77
CA ARG A 78 -1.89 7.71 10.70
C ARG A 78 -2.80 6.51 10.94
N GLN A 79 -3.60 6.52 12.00
CA GLN A 79 -4.53 5.44 12.32
C GLN A 79 -5.59 5.24 11.22
N ALA A 80 -6.13 6.33 10.67
CA ALA A 80 -7.08 6.30 9.57
C ALA A 80 -6.45 5.68 8.30
N GLY A 81 -5.21 6.05 7.98
CA GLY A 81 -4.44 5.48 6.87
C GLY A 81 -4.03 4.02 7.08
N LEU A 82 -3.86 3.58 8.33
CA LEU A 82 -3.49 2.20 8.69
C LEU A 82 -4.70 1.26 8.80
N ALA A 83 -5.91 1.78 9.03
CA ALA A 83 -7.11 0.96 9.20
C ALA A 83 -7.37 -0.02 8.03
N PRO A 84 -7.19 0.35 6.75
CA PRO A 84 -7.30 -0.59 5.65
C PRO A 84 -6.29 -1.75 5.72
N TYR A 85 -5.04 -1.48 6.12
CA TYR A 85 -4.00 -2.52 6.24
C TYR A 85 -4.35 -3.53 7.32
N ARG A 86 -4.79 -3.06 8.49
CA ARG A 86 -5.22 -3.94 9.59
C ARG A 86 -6.35 -4.86 9.15
N ARG A 87 -7.35 -4.30 8.44
CA ARG A 87 -8.46 -5.11 7.89
C ARG A 87 -7.95 -6.14 6.89
N GLN A 88 -7.06 -5.74 5.98
CA GLN A 88 -6.48 -6.65 5.00
C GLN A 88 -5.72 -7.80 5.69
N ILE A 89 -4.85 -7.51 6.65
CA ILE A 89 -4.09 -8.51 7.40
C ILE A 89 -5.04 -9.52 8.08
N LEU A 90 -6.09 -9.03 8.75
CA LEU A 90 -7.08 -9.90 9.39
C LEU A 90 -7.85 -10.77 8.39
N THR A 91 -8.19 -10.22 7.22
CA THR A 91 -8.83 -10.99 6.15
C THR A 91 -7.90 -12.07 5.61
N GLU A 92 -6.63 -11.75 5.36
CA GLU A 92 -5.65 -12.75 4.89
C GLU A 92 -5.39 -13.85 5.91
N GLN A 93 -5.33 -13.52 7.21
CA GLN A 93 -5.23 -14.52 8.27
C GLN A 93 -6.43 -15.47 8.29
N LYS A 94 -7.65 -14.94 8.13
CA LYS A 94 -8.87 -15.76 8.05
C LYS A 94 -8.85 -16.64 6.81
N ASN A 95 -8.48 -16.10 5.65
CA ASN A 95 -8.38 -16.85 4.40
C ASN A 95 -7.39 -18.01 4.53
N LEU A 96 -6.20 -17.74 5.08
CA LEU A 96 -5.19 -18.76 5.34
C LEU A 96 -5.73 -19.88 6.23
N ALA A 97 -6.37 -19.52 7.35
CA ALA A 97 -6.95 -20.51 8.26
C ALA A 97 -8.04 -21.36 7.59
N VAL A 98 -8.89 -20.76 6.75
CA VAL A 98 -9.91 -21.50 6.00
C VAL A 98 -9.25 -22.50 5.05
N VAL A 99 -8.29 -22.06 4.23
CA VAL A 99 -7.62 -22.91 3.25
C VAL A 99 -6.84 -24.05 3.91
N MET A 100 -6.16 -23.79 5.03
CA MET A 100 -5.43 -24.82 5.77
C MET A 100 -6.34 -25.89 6.40
N ASN A 101 -7.59 -25.54 6.71
CA ASN A 101 -8.55 -26.46 7.31
C ASN A 101 -9.40 -27.23 6.28
N VAL A 102 -9.21 -26.97 4.97
CA VAL A 102 -9.88 -27.75 3.93
C VAL A 102 -9.27 -29.14 3.88
N ASP A 103 -10.11 -30.16 4.12
CA ASP A 103 -9.77 -31.54 3.83
C ASP A 103 -9.78 -31.75 2.31
N LEU A 104 -8.59 -31.90 1.75
CA LEU A 104 -8.40 -32.07 0.31
C LEU A 104 -8.90 -33.43 -0.18
N GLU A 105 -8.78 -34.49 0.62
CA GLU A 105 -9.25 -35.83 0.21
C GLU A 105 -10.77 -35.85 0.13
N LYS A 106 -11.46 -35.23 1.09
CA LYS A 106 -12.92 -35.05 1.01
C LYS A 106 -13.32 -34.13 -0.15
N TYR A 107 -12.56 -33.05 -0.38
CA TYR A 107 -12.85 -32.09 -1.45
C TYR A 107 -12.75 -32.73 -2.85
N TRP A 108 -11.74 -33.56 -3.08
CA TRP A 108 -11.51 -34.24 -4.36
C TRP A 108 -12.16 -35.63 -4.47
N GLY A 109 -12.42 -36.30 -3.34
CA GLY A 109 -12.88 -37.69 -3.25
C GLY A 109 -14.31 -37.95 -3.73
N ASN A 110 -15.10 -36.90 -3.94
CA ASN A 110 -16.42 -36.98 -4.60
C ASN A 110 -16.36 -36.80 -6.12
N SER A 111 -15.16 -36.83 -6.73
CA SER A 111 -14.97 -36.67 -8.18
C SER A 111 -14.65 -37.98 -8.92
N ALA A 112 -15.02 -39.14 -8.35
CA ALA A 112 -14.91 -40.46 -8.98
C ALA A 112 -16.29 -41.11 -9.17
#